data_AF-A0A5M3N778-F1
#
_entry.id   AF-A0A5M3N778-F1
#
_cell.length_a   1.000
_cell.length_b   1.000
_cell.length_c   1.000
_cell.angle_alpha   90.00
_cell.angle_beta   90.00
_cell.angle_gamma   90.00
#
_symmetry.space_group_name_H-M   'P 1'
#
loop_
_entity.id
_entity.type
_entity.pdbx_description
1 polymer ?
#
loop_
_entity_poly.entity_id
_entity_poly.type
_entity_poly.pdbx_seq_one_letter_code
_entity_poly.pdbx_strand_id
1 'polypeptide(L)'
;MPRLSTLHLVSQNTDVTAPLSISELTCPALSELHTDAASFIDIFRERRAYWLYDLDLRLTKFKPADPKEGIDPVELLDYLCELSQNKKLWLDIEDVDFDFDTSPTALPSHVILMNLEGFGLHDLKESFVSLICGIVHSPDLEQIEISRCGISSSVLLLRMMQGFEGWKVYIEDCPGFNDWVLGAMAFSCKGEQQIACPSIASLEIKGCTFSHDALKYMCEMRLGVGAIEELDVSNAVFPLEEHLGKWFEENVESFSWELREIDGSGEESPLI
;
A
#
# COMPACT_ATOMS: atom_id res chain seq x y z
N MET A 1 -10.66 23.29 -17.49
CA MET A 1 -10.24 22.75 -18.81
C MET A 1 -11.07 21.51 -19.12
N PRO A 2 -12.02 21.54 -20.07
CA PRO A 2 -13.10 20.54 -20.11
C PRO A 2 -12.70 19.14 -20.58
N ARG A 3 -11.52 18.97 -21.19
CA ARG A 3 -11.03 17.70 -21.73
C ARG A 3 -9.77 17.18 -21.04
N LEU A 4 -9.31 17.85 -19.99
CA LEU A 4 -8.11 17.42 -19.27
C LEU A 4 -8.46 16.16 -18.46
N SER A 5 -7.87 15.02 -18.83
CA SER A 5 -8.08 13.71 -18.18
C SER A 5 -7.02 13.34 -17.16
N THR A 6 -5.82 13.91 -17.31
CA THR A 6 -4.68 13.70 -16.40
C THR A 6 -4.09 15.06 -16.03
N LEU A 7 -3.80 15.28 -14.75
CA LEU A 7 -3.22 16.50 -14.23
C LEU A 7 -2.07 16.16 -13.28
N HIS A 8 -0.89 16.66 -13.60
CA HIS A 8 0.28 16.58 -12.72
C HIS A 8 0.55 17.96 -12.09
N LEU A 9 0.32 18.05 -10.78
CA LEU A 9 0.65 19.18 -9.90
C LEU A 9 1.72 18.72 -8.90
N VAL A 10 2.84 18.22 -9.43
CA VAL A 10 3.98 17.78 -8.63
C VAL A 10 4.97 18.94 -8.55
N SER A 11 5.21 19.46 -7.35
CA SER A 11 6.24 20.48 -7.17
C SER A 11 7.61 19.93 -7.57
N GLN A 12 8.37 20.68 -8.39
CA GLN A 12 9.78 20.35 -8.65
C GLN A 12 10.64 20.43 -7.39
N ASN A 13 10.16 21.17 -6.39
CA ASN A 13 10.84 21.37 -5.12
C ASN A 13 9.93 20.84 -4.02
N THR A 14 10.20 19.62 -3.57
CA THR A 14 9.38 18.81 -2.64
C THR A 14 9.26 19.41 -1.23
N ASP A 15 9.98 20.51 -0.99
CA ASP A 15 10.16 21.13 0.31
C ASP A 15 9.42 22.49 0.39
N VAL A 16 8.67 22.85 -0.67
CA VAL A 16 7.92 24.11 -0.71
C VAL A 16 6.61 23.95 0.05
N THR A 17 6.48 24.72 1.12
CA THR A 17 5.29 24.76 1.98
C THR A 17 4.35 25.92 1.65
N ALA A 18 4.67 26.69 0.59
CA ALA A 18 3.83 27.78 0.14
C ALA A 18 2.51 27.24 -0.45
N PRO A 19 1.36 27.81 -0.06
CA PRO A 19 0.08 27.27 -0.46
C PRO A 19 -0.16 27.45 -1.96
N LEU A 20 -0.88 26.49 -2.53
CA LEU A 20 -1.26 26.49 -3.93
C LEU A 20 -2.24 27.65 -4.21
N SER A 21 -1.78 28.63 -4.98
CA SER A 21 -2.58 29.82 -5.31
C SER A 21 -3.57 29.58 -6.46
N ILE A 22 -4.45 28.58 -6.31
CA ILE A 22 -5.49 28.25 -7.29
C ILE A 22 -6.85 28.66 -6.73
N SER A 23 -7.56 29.53 -7.45
CA SER A 23 -8.89 29.97 -7.03
C SER A 23 -10.00 28.98 -7.33
N GLU A 24 -9.83 28.07 -8.30
CA GLU A 24 -10.82 27.03 -8.63
C GLU A 24 -10.17 25.99 -9.56
N LEU A 25 -10.42 24.69 -9.34
CA LEU A 25 -9.97 23.61 -10.21
C LEU A 25 -11.17 22.92 -10.89
N THR A 26 -11.57 23.44 -12.05
CA THR A 26 -12.67 22.85 -12.85
C THR A 26 -12.14 21.99 -14.00
N CYS A 27 -12.01 20.69 -13.71
CA CYS A 27 -11.59 19.68 -14.66
C CYS A 27 -12.57 18.50 -14.63
N PRO A 28 -13.76 18.64 -15.25
CA PRO A 28 -14.83 17.63 -15.14
C PRO A 28 -14.46 16.27 -15.74
N ALA A 29 -13.53 16.24 -16.70
CA ALA A 29 -13.07 15.01 -17.35
C ALA A 29 -11.85 14.38 -16.66
N LEU A 30 -11.41 14.92 -15.53
CA LEU A 30 -10.19 14.49 -14.85
C LEU A 30 -10.44 13.14 -14.18
N SER A 31 -9.64 12.15 -14.58
CA SER A 31 -9.66 10.78 -14.07
C SER A 31 -8.35 10.41 -13.39
N GLU A 32 -7.31 11.23 -13.52
CA GLU A 32 -6.00 10.99 -12.93
C GLU A 32 -5.42 12.31 -12.38
N LEU A 33 -5.07 12.33 -11.09
CA LEU A 33 -4.47 13.46 -10.40
C LEU A 33 -3.19 13.01 -9.70
N HIS A 34 -2.06 13.59 -10.13
CA HIS A 34 -0.77 13.42 -9.47
C HIS A 34 -0.42 14.73 -8.79
N THR A 35 -0.23 14.74 -7.47
CA THR A 35 0.07 15.97 -6.75
C THR A 35 0.81 15.68 -5.45
N ASP A 36 1.57 16.63 -4.93
CA ASP A 36 2.08 16.49 -3.56
C ASP A 36 0.97 16.62 -2.51
N ALA A 37 1.18 16.03 -1.33
CA ALA A 37 0.18 15.98 -0.28
C ALA A 37 -0.28 17.37 0.22
N ALA A 38 0.61 18.38 0.21
CA ALA A 38 0.27 19.75 0.60
C ALA A 38 -0.68 20.41 -0.41
N SER A 39 -0.34 20.31 -1.70
CA SER A 39 -1.17 20.80 -2.80
C SER A 39 -2.53 20.10 -2.83
N PHE A 40 -2.59 18.80 -2.54
CA PHE A 40 -3.87 18.08 -2.38
C PHE A 40 -4.74 18.71 -1.29
N ILE A 41 -4.18 18.95 -0.11
CA ILE A 41 -4.90 19.60 0.99
C ILE A 41 -5.41 20.97 0.58
N ASP A 42 -4.60 21.80 -0.08
CA ASP A 42 -5.03 23.13 -0.52
C ASP A 42 -6.20 23.07 -1.52
N ILE A 43 -6.18 22.12 -2.46
CA ILE A 43 -7.27 21.91 -3.43
C ILE A 43 -8.60 21.58 -2.72
N PHE A 44 -8.56 20.72 -1.70
CA PHE A 44 -9.76 20.26 -1.00
C PHE A 44 -10.23 21.22 0.09
N ARG A 45 -9.31 21.91 0.78
CA ARG A 45 -9.62 22.89 1.84
C ARG A 45 -10.52 24.01 1.34
N GLU A 46 -10.33 24.47 0.11
CA GLU A 46 -11.19 25.51 -0.45
C GLU A 46 -12.57 24.99 -0.91
N ARG A 47 -12.79 23.67 -0.93
CA ARG A 47 -13.99 22.98 -1.45
C ARG A 47 -14.31 23.32 -2.91
N ARG A 48 -13.26 23.49 -3.73
CA ARG A 48 -13.39 23.98 -5.12
C ARG A 48 -13.00 22.95 -6.17
N ALA A 49 -12.97 21.68 -5.78
CA ALA A 49 -12.73 20.58 -6.69
C ALA A 49 -14.02 19.77 -6.85
N TYR A 50 -14.41 19.53 -8.10
CA TYR A 50 -15.56 18.71 -8.44
C TYR A 50 -15.18 17.74 -9.55
N TRP A 51 -15.39 16.46 -9.28
CA TRP A 51 -14.95 15.35 -10.11
C TRP A 51 -16.18 14.57 -10.57
N LEU A 52 -16.32 14.34 -11.88
CA LEU A 52 -17.45 13.57 -12.40
C LEU A 52 -17.19 12.07 -12.38
N TYR A 53 -15.95 11.67 -12.63
CA TYR A 53 -15.56 10.27 -12.83
C TYR A 53 -14.81 9.72 -11.61
N ASP A 54 -14.62 8.41 -11.60
CA ASP A 54 -13.66 7.76 -10.71
C ASP A 54 -12.26 8.33 -10.94
N LEU A 55 -11.46 8.31 -9.88
CA LEU A 55 -10.20 9.04 -9.83
C LEU A 55 -9.06 8.09 -9.46
N ASP A 56 -7.98 8.15 -10.24
CA ASP A 56 -6.67 7.68 -9.86
C ASP A 56 -5.92 8.85 -9.21
N LEU A 57 -5.70 8.75 -7.90
CA LEU A 57 -5.04 9.75 -7.08
C LEU A 57 -3.68 9.24 -6.65
N ARG A 58 -2.63 9.92 -7.12
CA ARG A 58 -1.26 9.71 -6.68
C ARG A 58 -0.76 10.91 -5.89
N LEU A 59 -0.59 10.70 -4.59
CA LEU A 59 0.05 11.64 -3.67
C LEU A 59 1.55 11.40 -3.70
N THR A 60 2.26 12.27 -4.40
CA THR A 60 3.71 12.19 -4.54
C THR A 60 4.44 12.82 -3.36
N LYS A 61 5.76 12.63 -3.34
CA LYS A 61 6.71 13.10 -2.35
C LYS A 61 6.45 14.52 -1.83
N PHE A 62 6.44 14.66 -0.50
CA PHE A 62 6.40 15.93 0.22
C PHE A 62 7.29 15.84 1.46
N LYS A 63 8.37 16.61 1.50
CA LYS A 63 9.41 16.56 2.55
C LYS A 63 9.85 17.97 2.95
N PRO A 64 9.10 18.68 3.80
CA PRO A 64 9.50 20.00 4.23
C PRO A 64 10.82 19.94 5.02
N ALA A 65 11.60 21.01 4.94
CA ALA A 65 12.91 21.08 5.61
C ALA A 65 12.79 21.00 7.14
N ASP A 66 11.70 21.54 7.71
CA ASP A 66 11.32 21.34 9.11
C ASP A 66 10.18 20.31 9.17
N PRO A 67 10.35 19.16 9.84
CA PRO A 67 9.29 18.16 10.00
C PRO A 67 8.00 18.71 10.63
N LYS A 68 8.07 19.83 11.36
CA LYS A 68 6.89 20.51 11.94
C LYS A 68 6.06 21.28 10.91
N GLU A 69 6.60 21.49 9.73
CA GLU A 69 5.85 21.96 8.57
C GLU A 69 5.28 20.78 7.75
N GLY A 70 5.41 19.55 8.28
CA GLY A 70 4.81 18.34 7.75
C GLY A 70 3.29 18.45 7.68
N ILE A 71 2.69 17.54 6.91
CA ILE A 71 1.24 17.48 6.79
C ILE A 71 0.64 16.94 8.09
N ASP A 72 -0.43 17.57 8.57
CA ASP A 72 -1.28 16.96 9.60
C ASP A 72 -1.91 15.69 8.99
N PRO A 73 -1.55 14.49 9.46
CA PRO A 73 -2.06 13.25 8.89
C PRO A 73 -3.58 13.15 9.02
N VAL A 74 -4.18 13.73 10.07
CA VAL A 74 -5.64 13.68 10.25
C VAL A 74 -6.35 14.53 9.20
N GLU A 75 -5.85 15.75 8.94
CA GLU A 75 -6.41 16.61 7.88
C GLU A 75 -6.32 15.93 6.50
N LEU A 76 -5.21 15.27 6.17
CA LEU A 76 -5.09 14.53 4.91
C LEU A 76 -6.15 13.41 4.82
N LEU A 77 -6.26 12.60 5.88
CA LEU A 77 -7.19 11.48 5.91
C LEU A 77 -8.65 11.94 5.84
N ASP A 78 -9.01 13.07 6.45
CA ASP A 78 -10.35 13.66 6.36
C ASP A 78 -10.74 13.96 4.90
N TYR A 79 -9.84 14.58 4.13
CA TYR A 79 -10.12 14.88 2.71
C TYR A 79 -10.12 13.63 1.83
N LEU A 80 -9.24 12.66 2.09
CA LEU A 80 -9.28 11.37 1.41
C LEU A 80 -10.61 10.65 1.69
N CYS A 81 -11.10 10.68 2.93
CA CYS A 81 -12.40 10.13 3.30
C CYS A 81 -13.54 10.84 2.56
N GLU A 82 -13.58 12.17 2.54
CA GLU A 82 -14.59 12.95 1.80
C GLU A 82 -14.60 12.59 0.31
N LEU A 83 -13.41 12.47 -0.31
CA LEU A 83 -13.27 12.06 -1.71
C LEU A 83 -13.81 10.65 -1.95
N SER A 84 -13.37 9.71 -1.11
CA SER A 84 -13.70 8.28 -1.20
C SER A 84 -15.19 7.99 -1.03
N GLN A 85 -15.93 8.82 -0.28
CA GLN A 85 -17.38 8.67 -0.10
C GLN A 85 -18.19 8.90 -1.39
N ASN A 86 -17.62 9.63 -2.36
CA ASN A 86 -18.34 10.07 -3.55
C ASN A 86 -17.91 9.35 -4.82
N LYS A 87 -16.76 8.65 -4.82
CA LYS A 87 -16.08 8.14 -6.01
C LYS A 87 -15.36 6.82 -5.74
N LYS A 88 -15.25 5.97 -6.77
CA LYS A 88 -14.25 4.88 -6.74
C LYS A 88 -12.87 5.52 -6.88
N LEU A 89 -11.93 5.08 -6.06
CA LEU A 89 -10.59 5.68 -5.97
C LEU A 89 -9.52 4.61 -6.10
N TRP A 90 -8.58 4.82 -7.01
CA TRP A 90 -7.25 4.24 -6.88
C TRP A 90 -6.39 5.23 -6.11
N LEU A 91 -5.82 4.81 -4.98
CA LEU A 91 -5.05 5.70 -4.10
C LEU A 91 -3.61 5.19 -3.97
N ASP A 92 -2.66 6.01 -4.38
CA ASP A 92 -1.23 5.78 -4.22
C ASP A 92 -0.64 6.94 -3.37
N ILE A 93 0.09 6.62 -2.31
CA ILE A 93 0.78 7.59 -1.44
C ILE A 93 2.27 7.24 -1.34
N GLU A 94 3.11 8.17 -1.77
CA GLU A 94 4.56 7.98 -1.90
C GLU A 94 5.36 9.09 -1.18
N ASP A 95 6.26 8.67 -0.28
CA ASP A 95 7.32 9.50 0.31
C ASP A 95 6.86 10.83 0.96
N VAL A 96 5.78 10.77 1.75
CA VAL A 96 5.19 11.94 2.45
C VAL A 96 5.63 12.00 3.91
N ASP A 97 6.16 13.15 4.33
CA ASP A 97 6.45 13.48 5.73
C ASP A 97 5.25 14.14 6.43
N PHE A 98 4.94 13.62 7.62
CA PHE A 98 3.82 14.04 8.45
C PHE A 98 4.30 14.64 9.77
N ASP A 99 3.59 15.66 10.24
CA ASP A 99 3.76 16.20 11.58
C ASP A 99 2.85 15.45 12.55
N PHE A 100 3.43 14.54 13.33
CA PHE A 100 2.71 13.79 14.36
C PHE A 100 2.71 14.48 15.74
N ASP A 101 3.43 15.59 15.91
CA ASP A 101 3.53 16.28 17.20
C ASP A 101 2.30 17.17 17.46
N THR A 102 1.59 17.58 16.42
CA THR A 102 0.48 18.53 16.49
C THR A 102 -0.89 17.90 16.67
N SER A 103 -1.07 16.62 16.34
CA SER A 103 -2.37 15.96 16.33
C SER A 103 -2.55 14.92 17.44
N PRO A 104 -3.68 14.94 18.18
CA PRO A 104 -3.99 13.85 19.09
C PRO A 104 -4.11 12.55 18.27
N THR A 105 -3.35 11.53 18.66
CA THR A 105 -3.25 10.23 17.97
C THR A 105 -4.57 9.45 17.85
N ALA A 106 -5.67 9.97 18.41
CA ALA A 106 -6.99 9.38 18.28
C ALA A 106 -7.67 9.88 17.01
N LEU A 107 -7.72 9.03 15.98
CA LEU A 107 -8.54 9.25 14.81
C LEU A 107 -10.00 9.50 15.21
N PRO A 108 -10.67 10.51 14.62
CA PRO A 108 -12.10 10.64 14.75
C PRO A 108 -12.81 9.38 14.21
N SER A 109 -13.87 8.94 14.88
CA SER A 109 -14.59 7.70 14.52
C SER A 109 -15.30 7.75 13.16
N HIS A 110 -15.33 8.91 12.49
CA HIS A 110 -15.97 9.09 11.19
C HIS A 110 -14.99 8.97 10.02
N VAL A 111 -13.70 8.87 10.29
CA VAL A 111 -12.66 8.75 9.27
C VAL A 111 -12.62 7.28 8.84
N ILE A 112 -13.28 7.00 7.71
CA ILE A 112 -13.34 5.67 7.08
C ILE A 112 -13.11 5.87 5.58
N LEU A 113 -12.11 5.20 5.02
CA LEU A 113 -11.86 5.18 3.58
C LEU A 113 -12.69 4.06 2.94
N MET A 114 -13.59 4.45 2.05
CA MET A 114 -14.52 3.54 1.36
C MET A 114 -14.33 3.64 -0.16
N ASN A 115 -14.92 2.73 -0.93
CA ASN A 115 -14.87 2.75 -2.40
C ASN A 115 -13.44 2.81 -3.00
N LEU A 116 -12.43 2.28 -2.30
CA LEU A 116 -11.12 2.08 -2.91
C LEU A 116 -11.18 0.89 -3.87
N GLU A 117 -10.63 1.05 -5.07
CA GLU A 117 -10.37 -0.02 -6.05
C GLU A 117 -8.98 -0.61 -5.84
N GLY A 118 -8.00 0.25 -5.59
CA GLY A 118 -6.63 -0.13 -5.28
C GLY A 118 -5.99 0.84 -4.31
N PHE A 119 -4.98 0.36 -3.60
CA PHE A 119 -4.36 1.07 -2.50
C PHE A 119 -2.86 0.79 -2.43
N GLY A 120 -2.05 1.81 -2.73
CA GLY A 120 -0.59 1.77 -2.72
C GLY A 120 0.02 2.66 -1.64
N LEU A 121 0.96 2.12 -0.86
CA LEU A 121 1.72 2.84 0.17
C LEU A 121 3.23 2.63 -0.05
N HIS A 122 3.95 3.72 -0.27
CA HIS A 122 5.34 3.68 -0.70
C HIS A 122 6.22 4.61 0.13
N ASP A 123 7.30 4.09 0.71
CA ASP A 123 8.31 4.87 1.45
C ASP A 123 7.74 5.67 2.65
N LEU A 124 6.68 5.14 3.29
CA LEU A 124 6.00 5.80 4.42
C LEU A 124 6.49 5.30 5.78
N LYS A 125 6.39 6.17 6.79
CA LYS A 125 6.65 5.82 8.19
C LYS A 125 5.57 4.89 8.75
N GLU A 126 5.97 3.91 9.57
CA GLU A 126 5.07 2.90 10.18
C GLU A 126 3.87 3.55 10.91
N SER A 127 4.06 4.71 11.54
CA SER A 127 3.00 5.43 12.25
C SER A 127 1.86 5.87 11.33
N PHE A 128 2.17 6.37 10.13
CA PHE A 128 1.15 6.76 9.15
C PHE A 128 0.48 5.53 8.54
N VAL A 129 1.27 4.51 8.19
CA VAL A 129 0.73 3.26 7.63
C VAL A 129 -0.27 2.63 8.60
N SER A 130 0.07 2.58 9.89
CA SER A 130 -0.85 2.11 10.94
C SER A 130 -2.15 2.88 10.99
N LEU A 131 -2.08 4.20 10.80
CA LEU A 131 -3.20 5.12 10.84
C LEU A 131 -4.15 4.86 9.67
N ILE A 132 -3.62 4.88 8.44
CA ILE A 132 -4.41 4.73 7.22
C ILE A 132 -4.98 3.32 7.09
N CYS A 133 -4.21 2.27 7.41
CA CYS A 133 -4.72 0.90 7.40
C CYS A 133 -5.82 0.67 8.45
N GLY A 134 -5.85 1.47 9.52
CA GLY A 134 -6.90 1.41 10.54
C GLY A 134 -8.26 1.94 10.07
N ILE A 135 -8.29 2.72 8.98
CA ILE A 135 -9.51 3.36 8.47
C ILE A 135 -9.97 2.81 7.13
N VAL A 136 -9.17 2.02 6.42
CA VAL A 136 -9.56 1.40 5.14
C VAL A 136 -10.64 0.35 5.39
N HIS A 137 -11.84 0.61 4.87
CA HIS A 137 -12.99 -0.30 4.89
C HIS A 137 -13.67 -0.27 3.51
N SER A 138 -12.97 -0.82 2.51
CA SER A 138 -13.43 -0.82 1.12
C SER A 138 -13.71 -2.25 0.66
N PRO A 139 -14.98 -2.65 0.50
CA PRO A 139 -15.34 -3.99 0.05
C PRO A 139 -14.95 -4.24 -1.42
N ASP A 140 -14.84 -3.17 -2.21
CA ASP A 140 -14.46 -3.22 -3.63
C ASP A 140 -12.94 -3.10 -3.84
N LEU A 141 -12.14 -3.22 -2.77
CA LEU A 141 -10.68 -3.13 -2.86
C LEU A 141 -10.13 -4.39 -3.52
N GLU A 142 -9.60 -4.25 -4.72
CA GLU A 142 -9.12 -5.35 -5.56
C GLU A 142 -7.62 -5.62 -5.36
N GLN A 143 -6.84 -4.57 -5.07
CA GLN A 143 -5.39 -4.62 -5.00
C GLN A 143 -4.80 -3.80 -3.85
N ILE A 144 -3.77 -4.34 -3.20
CA ILE A 144 -2.94 -3.62 -2.23
C ILE A 144 -1.47 -3.68 -2.65
N GLU A 145 -0.79 -2.54 -2.58
CA GLU A 145 0.65 -2.43 -2.75
C GLU A 145 1.27 -1.79 -1.53
N ILE A 146 2.29 -2.42 -0.95
CA ILE A 146 3.14 -1.81 0.06
C ILE A 146 4.58 -1.97 -0.36
N SER A 147 5.30 -0.87 -0.52
CA SER A 147 6.73 -0.92 -0.80
C SER A 147 7.53 -0.03 0.15
N ARG A 148 8.64 -0.54 0.68
CA ARG A 148 9.64 0.23 1.45
C ARG A 148 9.03 1.02 2.60
N CYS A 149 7.86 0.63 3.07
CA CYS A 149 7.28 1.19 4.27
C CYS A 149 8.02 0.57 5.46
N GLY A 150 8.44 1.39 6.42
CA GLY A 150 9.23 0.95 7.58
C GLY A 150 8.47 0.04 8.57
N ILE A 151 7.49 -0.73 8.10
CA ILE A 151 6.62 -1.63 8.88
C ILE A 151 7.45 -2.80 9.36
N SER A 152 7.91 -2.72 10.60
CA SER A 152 8.62 -3.80 11.27
C SER A 152 7.68 -4.81 11.93
N SER A 153 6.45 -4.38 12.24
CA SER A 153 5.46 -5.18 12.96
C SER A 153 4.61 -6.03 12.02
N SER A 154 4.77 -7.35 12.13
CA SER A 154 3.93 -8.33 11.43
C SER A 154 2.45 -8.23 11.82
N VAL A 155 2.14 -7.80 13.04
CA VAL A 155 0.75 -7.64 13.52
C VAL A 155 0.04 -6.51 12.79
N LEU A 156 0.73 -5.40 12.53
CA LEU A 156 0.16 -4.27 11.78
C LEU A 156 -0.12 -4.66 10.34
N LEU A 157 0.84 -5.34 9.70
CA LEU A 157 0.68 -5.82 8.33
C LEU A 157 -0.47 -6.82 8.22
N LEU A 158 -0.54 -7.78 9.13
CA LEU A 158 -1.65 -8.74 9.16
C LEU A 158 -3.00 -8.06 9.42
N ARG A 159 -3.06 -7.04 10.29
CA ARG A 159 -4.31 -6.31 10.56
C ARG A 159 -4.87 -5.66 9.29
N MET A 160 -4.00 -5.13 8.43
CA MET A 160 -4.39 -4.59 7.14
C MET A 160 -4.88 -5.69 6.19
N MET A 161 -4.19 -6.83 6.18
CA MET A 161 -4.47 -7.93 5.25
C MET A 161 -5.68 -8.78 5.67
N GLN A 162 -5.94 -8.99 6.96
CA GLN A 162 -6.88 -10.01 7.46
C GLN A 162 -8.32 -9.88 6.92
N GLY A 163 -8.76 -8.65 6.64
CA GLY A 163 -10.09 -8.37 6.06
C GLY A 163 -10.08 -8.05 4.57
N PHE A 164 -8.93 -8.21 3.89
CA PHE A 164 -8.79 -7.90 2.48
C PHE A 164 -9.47 -8.99 1.63
N GLU A 165 -10.47 -8.59 0.84
CA GLU A 165 -11.23 -9.49 -0.05
C GLU A 165 -10.82 -9.36 -1.53
N GLY A 166 -9.82 -8.53 -1.84
CA GLY A 166 -9.27 -8.41 -3.18
C GLY A 166 -8.37 -9.58 -3.56
N TRP A 167 -7.90 -9.54 -4.81
CA TRP A 167 -7.24 -10.68 -5.45
C TRP A 167 -5.72 -10.51 -5.56
N LYS A 168 -5.19 -9.29 -5.45
CA LYS A 168 -3.76 -9.01 -5.65
C LYS A 168 -3.12 -8.32 -4.45
N VAL A 169 -1.95 -8.82 -4.04
CA VAL A 169 -1.09 -8.20 -3.03
C VAL A 169 0.34 -8.09 -3.55
N TYR A 170 0.88 -6.88 -3.50
CA TYR A 170 2.29 -6.57 -3.74
C TYR A 170 2.95 -6.10 -2.45
N ILE A 171 4.05 -6.76 -2.06
CA ILE A 171 4.83 -6.40 -0.86
C ILE A 171 6.30 -6.29 -1.25
N GLU A 172 6.91 -5.13 -1.07
CA GLU A 172 8.32 -4.87 -1.35
C GLU A 172 9.04 -4.31 -0.11
N ASP A 173 10.19 -4.88 0.24
CA ASP A 173 11.10 -4.39 1.28
C ASP A 173 10.39 -4.06 2.62
N CYS A 174 9.47 -4.92 3.05
CA CYS A 174 8.69 -4.77 4.28
C CYS A 174 9.12 -5.81 5.34
N PRO A 175 9.93 -5.44 6.35
CA PRO A 175 10.46 -6.40 7.34
C PRO A 175 9.38 -7.13 8.15
N GLY A 176 8.20 -6.53 8.31
CA GLY A 176 7.05 -7.13 8.96
C GLY A 176 6.46 -8.33 8.19
N PHE A 177 6.71 -8.44 6.87
CA PHE A 177 6.27 -9.57 6.05
C PHE A 177 7.27 -10.73 6.19
N ASN A 178 6.95 -11.66 7.08
CA ASN A 178 7.80 -12.79 7.45
C ASN A 178 6.96 -14.06 7.68
N ASP A 179 7.60 -15.14 8.15
CA ASP A 179 6.98 -16.44 8.42
C ASP A 179 5.73 -16.37 9.28
N TRP A 180 5.63 -15.40 10.19
CA TRP A 180 4.45 -15.25 11.03
C TRP A 180 3.24 -14.76 10.23
N VAL A 181 3.44 -13.81 9.31
CA VAL A 181 2.37 -13.34 8.40
C VAL A 181 1.95 -14.47 7.47
N LEU A 182 2.91 -15.19 6.88
CA LEU A 182 2.63 -16.35 6.02
C LEU A 182 1.87 -17.44 6.78
N GLY A 183 2.28 -17.73 8.03
CA GLY A 183 1.58 -18.68 8.89
C GLY A 183 0.15 -18.24 9.22
N ALA A 184 -0.08 -16.94 9.43
CA ALA A 184 -1.43 -16.40 9.63
C ALA A 184 -2.30 -16.47 8.35
N MET A 185 -1.69 -16.25 7.17
CA MET A 185 -2.33 -16.45 5.86
C MET A 185 -2.58 -17.92 5.54
N ALA A 186 -1.87 -18.85 6.18
CA ALA A 186 -2.08 -20.29 6.06
C ALA A 186 -3.19 -20.81 6.99
N PHE A 187 -3.44 -20.09 8.10
CA PHE A 187 -4.25 -20.61 9.19
C PHE A 187 -5.74 -20.59 8.86
N SER A 188 -6.36 -21.76 8.89
CA SER A 188 -7.82 -21.94 8.80
C SER A 188 -8.35 -22.55 10.10
N CYS A 189 -9.23 -21.84 10.80
CA CYS A 189 -9.90 -22.36 11.99
C CYS A 189 -10.93 -23.42 11.58
N LYS A 190 -10.86 -24.63 12.14
CA LYS A 190 -11.89 -25.66 11.88
C LYS A 190 -13.25 -25.18 12.39
N GLY A 191 -14.17 -24.89 11.46
CA GLY A 191 -15.54 -24.44 11.75
C GLY A 191 -15.83 -23.02 11.27
N GLU A 192 -14.78 -22.22 11.03
CA GLU A 192 -14.85 -20.88 10.47
C GLU A 192 -13.85 -20.86 9.31
N GLN A 193 -14.31 -21.05 8.07
CA GLN A 193 -13.46 -21.05 6.86
C GLN A 193 -12.89 -19.66 6.55
N GLN A 194 -12.48 -18.89 7.56
CA GLN A 194 -11.86 -17.59 7.40
C GLN A 194 -10.36 -17.77 7.47
N ILE A 195 -9.78 -18.02 6.29
CA ILE A 195 -8.36 -17.79 6.05
C ILE A 195 -8.18 -16.27 5.93
N ALA A 196 -7.06 -15.72 6.41
CA ALA A 196 -6.74 -14.32 6.16
C ALA A 196 -6.61 -14.09 4.65
N CYS A 197 -7.30 -13.05 4.15
CA CYS A 197 -7.37 -12.72 2.74
C CYS A 197 -7.79 -13.90 1.85
N PRO A 198 -9.03 -14.42 1.98
CA PRO A 198 -9.44 -15.66 1.33
C PRO A 198 -9.42 -15.57 -0.20
N SER A 199 -9.55 -14.37 -0.75
CA SER A 199 -9.67 -14.13 -2.20
C SER A 199 -8.34 -13.86 -2.91
N ILE A 200 -7.21 -13.73 -2.18
CA ILE A 200 -5.91 -13.50 -2.83
C ILE A 200 -5.61 -14.67 -3.77
N ALA A 201 -5.38 -14.33 -5.04
CA ALA A 201 -4.93 -15.22 -6.09
C ALA A 201 -3.54 -14.84 -6.62
N SER A 202 -3.16 -13.56 -6.54
CA SER A 202 -1.87 -13.04 -7.01
C SER A 202 -1.07 -12.44 -5.84
N LEU A 203 0.12 -12.97 -5.61
CA LEU A 203 1.04 -12.55 -4.54
C LEU A 203 2.42 -12.26 -5.12
N GLU A 204 2.81 -10.99 -5.06
CA GLU A 204 4.13 -10.53 -5.47
C GLU A 204 4.92 -10.09 -4.23
N ILE A 205 6.10 -10.69 -4.02
CA ILE A 205 6.96 -10.44 -2.87
C ILE A 205 8.35 -10.05 -3.36
N LYS A 206 8.84 -8.89 -2.95
CA LYS A 206 10.15 -8.39 -3.33
C LYS A 206 10.98 -8.01 -2.11
N GLY A 207 12.19 -8.55 -2.00
CA GLY A 207 13.16 -8.14 -0.95
C GLY A 207 12.75 -8.41 0.50
N CYS A 208 11.68 -9.16 0.75
CA CYS A 208 11.24 -9.55 2.10
C CYS A 208 11.99 -10.79 2.60
N THR A 209 11.99 -10.99 3.93
CA THR A 209 12.70 -12.12 4.56
C THR A 209 11.72 -13.12 5.17
N PHE A 210 11.68 -14.31 4.59
CA PHE A 210 10.86 -15.45 5.05
C PHE A 210 11.53 -16.78 4.68
N SER A 211 11.11 -17.88 5.30
CA SER A 211 11.53 -19.24 4.98
C SER A 211 10.70 -19.83 3.84
N HIS A 212 11.35 -20.64 2.98
CA HIS A 212 10.65 -21.33 1.90
C HIS A 212 9.56 -22.26 2.42
N ASP A 213 9.79 -22.91 3.56
CA ASP A 213 8.82 -23.79 4.21
C ASP A 213 7.56 -23.04 4.63
N ALA A 214 7.68 -21.83 5.17
CA ALA A 214 6.51 -21.02 5.56
C ALA A 214 5.68 -20.61 4.33
N LEU A 215 6.34 -20.19 3.24
CA LEU A 215 5.66 -19.83 2.00
C LEU A 215 4.96 -21.03 1.35
N LYS A 216 5.66 -22.16 1.25
CA LYS A 216 5.09 -23.42 0.75
C LYS A 216 3.90 -23.85 1.62
N TYR A 217 4.05 -23.85 2.93
CA TYR A 217 2.98 -24.24 3.86
C TYR A 217 1.74 -23.36 3.69
N MET A 218 1.92 -22.04 3.51
CA MET A 218 0.82 -21.12 3.22
C MET A 218 0.09 -21.49 1.94
N CYS A 219 0.81 -21.75 0.85
CA CYS A 219 0.23 -22.17 -0.42
C CYS A 219 -0.50 -23.53 -0.30
N GLU A 220 0.12 -24.52 0.36
CA GLU A 220 -0.46 -25.85 0.61
C GLU A 220 -1.79 -25.77 1.36
N MET A 221 -1.86 -24.96 2.41
CA MET A 221 -3.06 -24.81 3.22
C MET A 221 -4.21 -24.13 2.48
N ARG A 222 -3.91 -23.42 1.39
CA ARG A 222 -4.89 -22.71 0.56
C ARG A 222 -5.38 -23.53 -0.64
N LEU A 223 -4.78 -24.69 -0.92
CA LEU A 223 -5.22 -25.59 -1.99
C LEU A 223 -6.69 -26.00 -1.78
N GLY A 224 -7.54 -25.61 -2.74
CA GLY A 224 -8.97 -25.92 -2.76
C GLY A 224 -9.89 -25.00 -1.93
N VAL A 225 -9.35 -23.99 -1.26
CA VAL A 225 -10.14 -22.99 -0.50
C VAL A 225 -9.95 -21.57 -1.05
N GLY A 226 -8.77 -21.26 -1.60
CA GLY A 226 -8.42 -19.96 -2.17
C GLY A 226 -6.96 -19.99 -2.61
N ALA A 227 -6.67 -20.84 -3.61
CA ALA A 227 -5.31 -21.13 -4.04
C ALA A 227 -4.62 -19.87 -4.55
N ILE A 228 -3.31 -19.78 -4.30
CA ILE A 228 -2.47 -18.79 -4.96
C ILE A 228 -2.23 -19.28 -6.39
N GLU A 229 -2.70 -18.51 -7.36
CA GLU A 229 -2.59 -18.81 -8.80
C GLU A 229 -1.31 -18.20 -9.37
N GLU A 230 -0.96 -16.99 -8.91
CA GLU A 230 0.24 -16.27 -9.33
C GLU A 230 1.13 -15.98 -8.11
N LEU A 231 2.37 -16.41 -8.15
CA LEU A 231 3.38 -16.17 -7.12
C LEU A 231 4.66 -15.69 -7.78
N ASP A 232 4.99 -14.42 -7.56
CA ASP A 232 6.27 -13.84 -7.97
C ASP A 232 7.10 -13.48 -6.74
N VAL A 233 8.28 -14.08 -6.64
CA VAL A 233 9.25 -13.74 -5.60
C VAL A 233 10.51 -13.19 -6.25
N SER A 234 10.78 -11.90 -6.05
CA SER A 234 11.98 -11.24 -6.58
C SER A 234 12.88 -10.70 -5.46
N ASN A 235 14.17 -10.50 -5.78
CA ASN A 235 15.18 -10.12 -4.79
C ASN A 235 15.23 -11.03 -3.55
N ALA A 236 15.02 -12.33 -3.74
CA ALA A 236 15.05 -13.29 -2.64
C ALA A 236 16.43 -13.32 -1.97
N VAL A 237 16.46 -13.43 -0.63
CA VAL A 237 17.70 -13.53 0.15
C VAL A 237 18.35 -14.91 0.03
N PHE A 238 17.52 -15.95 -0.04
CA PHE A 238 17.98 -17.35 -0.08
C PHE A 238 17.61 -18.01 -1.41
N PRO A 239 18.53 -18.78 -2.02
CA PRO A 239 18.24 -19.52 -3.24
C PRO A 239 17.20 -20.61 -2.97
N LEU A 240 16.23 -20.74 -3.86
CA LEU A 240 15.20 -21.77 -3.75
C LEU A 240 15.79 -23.17 -3.95
N GLU A 241 15.49 -24.09 -3.05
CA GLU A 241 15.89 -25.49 -3.22
C GLU A 241 15.14 -26.14 -4.39
N GLU A 242 15.83 -26.97 -5.17
CA GLU A 242 15.28 -27.59 -6.40
C GLU A 242 13.95 -28.32 -6.16
N HIS A 243 13.86 -29.05 -5.05
CA HIS A 243 12.66 -29.81 -4.72
C HIS A 243 11.46 -28.92 -4.36
N LEU A 244 11.72 -27.73 -3.80
CA LEU A 244 10.68 -26.73 -3.50
C LEU A 244 10.26 -25.99 -4.77
N GLY A 245 11.21 -25.63 -5.63
CA GLY A 245 10.91 -25.04 -6.95
C GLY A 245 9.97 -25.92 -7.76
N LYS A 246 10.28 -27.22 -7.85
CA LYS A 246 9.40 -28.19 -8.51
C LYS A 246 8.01 -28.27 -7.86
N TRP A 247 7.93 -28.17 -6.53
CA TRP A 247 6.63 -28.16 -5.84
C TRP A 247 5.80 -26.93 -6.24
N PHE A 248 6.39 -25.74 -6.29
CA PHE A 248 5.67 -24.52 -6.71
C PHE A 248 5.21 -24.62 -8.17
N GLU A 249 6.08 -25.07 -9.09
CA GLU A 249 5.72 -25.27 -10.51
C GLU A 249 4.57 -26.25 -10.73
N GLU A 250 4.42 -27.26 -9.86
CA GLU A 250 3.34 -28.25 -9.94
C GLU A 250 2.03 -27.78 -9.31
N ASN A 251 2.06 -26.78 -8.41
CA ASN A 251 0.91 -26.40 -7.56
C ASN A 251 0.46 -24.94 -7.70
N VAL A 252 1.24 -24.09 -8.36
CA VAL A 252 0.95 -22.67 -8.64
C VAL A 252 0.95 -22.48 -10.16
N GLU A 253 -0.07 -21.81 -10.71
CA GLU A 253 -0.25 -21.70 -12.17
C GLU A 253 0.84 -20.86 -12.83
N SER A 254 1.18 -19.71 -12.22
CA SER A 254 2.26 -18.83 -12.63
C SER A 254 3.23 -18.64 -11.47
N PHE A 255 4.46 -19.12 -11.62
CA PHE A 255 5.48 -19.07 -10.58
C PHE A 255 6.80 -18.49 -11.11
N SER A 256 7.36 -17.53 -10.38
CA SER A 256 8.70 -16.98 -10.61
C SER A 256 9.49 -16.82 -9.30
N TRP A 257 10.80 -17.06 -9.39
CA TRP A 257 11.73 -16.88 -8.28
C TRP A 257 13.05 -16.28 -8.77
N GLU A 258 13.32 -15.03 -8.38
CA GLU A 258 14.54 -14.30 -8.73
C GLU A 258 15.39 -14.04 -7.48
N LEU A 259 16.63 -14.53 -7.50
CA LEU A 259 17.59 -14.30 -6.42
C LEU A 259 18.12 -12.87 -6.49
N ARG A 260 18.32 -12.23 -5.34
CA ARG A 260 19.01 -10.93 -5.27
C ARG A 260 20.41 -11.05 -5.87
N GLU A 261 20.72 -10.20 -6.85
CA GLU A 261 22.09 -10.06 -7.33
C GLU A 261 22.95 -9.49 -6.20
N ILE A 262 23.94 -10.27 -5.74
CA ILE A 262 24.95 -9.75 -4.83
C ILE A 262 25.91 -8.95 -5.70
N ASP A 263 25.73 -7.62 -5.71
CA ASP A 263 26.68 -6.72 -6.35
C ASP A 263 28.09 -7.06 -5.85
N GLY A 264 28.94 -7.55 -6.75
CA GLY A 264 30.31 -7.96 -6.45
C GLY A 264 31.22 -6.82 -5.96
N SER A 265 30.68 -5.62 -5.76
CA SER A 265 31.29 -4.55 -4.99
C SER A 265 31.17 -4.87 -3.51
N GLY A 266 32.15 -5.61 -2.98
CA GLY A 266 32.25 -6.01 -1.58
C GLY A 266 32.43 -4.85 -0.59
N GLU A 267 31.44 -3.97 -0.47
CA GLU A 267 31.23 -3.19 0.73
C GLU A 267 30.28 -4.00 1.62
N GLU A 268 30.86 -4.73 2.58
CA GLU A 268 30.17 -5.37 3.68
C GLU A 268 29.31 -4.31 4.41
N SER A 269 28.05 -4.17 3.99
CA SER A 269 27.06 -3.48 4.80
C SER A 269 26.80 -4.38 6.01
N PRO A 270 26.99 -3.87 7.24
CA PRO A 270 26.76 -4.68 8.43
C PRO A 270 25.29 -5.08 8.48
N LEU A 271 25.03 -6.39 8.45
CA LEU A 271 23.72 -6.96 8.77
C LEU A 271 23.34 -6.48 10.19
N ILE A 272 22.23 -5.75 10.28
CA ILE A 272 21.59 -5.32 11.54
C ILE A 272 20.65 -6.43 12.01
#